data_AF-A0AAI9HJW7-F1
#
_entry.id   AF-A0AAI9HJW7-F1
#
_cell.length_a   1.000
_cell.length_b   1.000
_cell.length_c   1.000
_cell.angle_alpha   90.00
_cell.angle_beta   90.00
_cell.angle_gamma   90.00
#
_symmetry.space_group_name_H-M   'P 1'
#
loop_
_entity.id
_entity.type
_entity.pdbx_description
1 polymer ?
#
loop_
_entity_poly.entity_id
_entity_poly.type
_entity_poly.pdbx_seq_one_letter_code
_entity_poly.pdbx_strand_id
1 'polypeptide(L)'
;MNYSDNTYNFNFLGYTYLIHNITDDDGFRKITVDISTKKQKKIKTRIIQSILAYSRDHNDELLIKRIKFLSGNYSVNLNNDLQKKYSEEDGSILKGGIYYNNKFINTDANLSTLNDFIKKLLFCKKKNSIGRAVQKIPISTRRILISHCFVSGHFNAIFHDFTSSDIKEINKCWR
;
A
#
# COMPACT_ATOMS: atom_id res chain seq x y z
N MET A 1 20.39 -16.60 -31.81
CA MET A 1 19.13 -17.32 -31.47
C MET A 1 18.28 -16.35 -30.69
N ASN A 2 17.22 -15.78 -31.28
CA ASN A 2 16.31 -14.88 -30.59
C ASN A 2 15.28 -15.73 -29.84
N TYR A 3 15.57 -16.06 -28.58
CA TYR A 3 14.54 -16.58 -27.69
C TYR A 3 13.51 -15.48 -27.49
N SER A 4 12.34 -15.62 -28.09
CA SER A 4 11.17 -14.89 -27.62
C SER A 4 10.99 -15.22 -26.14
N ASP A 5 11.08 -14.20 -25.27
CA ASP A 5 10.85 -14.30 -23.83
C ASP A 5 9.41 -14.76 -23.57
N ASN A 6 9.18 -16.07 -23.64
CA ASN A 6 7.92 -16.67 -23.24
C ASN A 6 7.86 -16.65 -21.71
N THR A 7 7.42 -15.51 -21.18
CA THR A 7 7.14 -15.32 -19.76
C THR A 7 5.68 -15.67 -19.48
N TYR A 8 5.47 -16.72 -18.70
CA TYR A 8 4.13 -17.05 -18.22
C TYR A 8 3.77 -16.13 -17.05
N ASN A 9 2.53 -15.67 -17.00
CA ASN A 9 2.07 -14.85 -15.89
C ASN A 9 0.69 -15.28 -15.39
N PHE A 10 0.47 -15.13 -14.08
CA PHE A 10 -0.84 -15.31 -13.46
C PHE A 10 -0.99 -14.45 -12.21
N ASN A 11 -2.23 -14.25 -11.77
CA ASN A 11 -2.55 -13.52 -10.56
C ASN A 11 -3.12 -14.47 -9.50
N PHE A 12 -2.61 -14.41 -8.28
CA PHE A 12 -3.10 -15.22 -7.17
C PHE A 12 -2.92 -14.49 -5.83
N LEU A 13 -3.95 -14.51 -4.98
CA LEU A 13 -3.97 -13.88 -3.64
C LEU A 13 -3.47 -12.42 -3.58
N GLY A 14 -3.67 -11.67 -4.67
CA GLY A 14 -3.26 -10.27 -4.77
C GLY A 14 -1.81 -10.04 -5.21
N TYR A 15 -1.11 -11.08 -5.62
CA TYR A 15 0.18 -11.04 -6.31
C TYR A 15 0.02 -11.22 -7.81
N THR A 16 1.02 -10.77 -8.56
CA THR A 16 1.29 -11.18 -9.94
C THR A 16 2.58 -11.98 -9.93
N TYR A 17 2.54 -13.19 -10.50
CA TYR A 17 3.70 -14.05 -10.69
C TYR A 17 4.12 -14.00 -12.15
N LEU A 18 5.41 -13.82 -12.40
CA LEU A 18 6.05 -13.86 -13.71
C LEU A 18 7.07 -14.99 -13.67
N ILE A 19 6.79 -16.06 -14.40
CA ILE A 19 7.67 -17.23 -14.53
C ILE A 19 8.48 -17.04 -15.80
N HIS A 20 9.78 -16.82 -15.63
CA HIS A 20 10.68 -16.53 -16.74
C HIS A 20 11.25 -17.84 -17.32
N ASN A 21 11.47 -17.91 -18.62
CA ASN A 21 12.08 -19.10 -19.24
C ASN A 21 13.62 -19.16 -19.08
N ILE A 22 14.14 -18.60 -17.98
CA ILE A 22 15.55 -18.65 -17.59
C ILE A 22 15.67 -19.15 -16.15
N THR A 23 16.88 -19.51 -15.75
CA THR A 23 17.21 -19.82 -14.36
C THR A 23 17.77 -18.58 -13.65
N ASP A 24 17.71 -18.57 -12.32
CA ASP A 24 18.49 -17.66 -11.49
C ASP A 24 19.92 -18.17 -11.30
N ASP A 25 20.71 -17.46 -10.49
CA ASP A 25 22.12 -17.75 -10.24
C ASP A 25 22.33 -19.08 -9.50
N ASP A 26 21.30 -19.55 -8.78
CA ASP A 26 21.30 -20.83 -8.06
C ASP A 26 20.79 -22.00 -8.93
N GLY A 27 20.48 -21.74 -10.20
CA GLY A 27 19.99 -22.75 -11.15
C GLY A 27 18.50 -23.07 -11.02
N PHE A 28 17.75 -22.37 -10.16
CA PHE A 28 16.30 -22.53 -10.03
C PHE A 28 15.58 -21.72 -11.10
N ARG A 29 14.32 -22.06 -11.36
CA ARG A 29 13.47 -21.28 -12.27
C ARG A 29 13.33 -19.85 -11.74
N LYS A 30 13.74 -18.85 -12.52
CA LYS A 30 13.59 -17.45 -12.13
C LYS A 30 12.11 -17.07 -12.06
N ILE A 31 11.68 -16.56 -10.91
CA ILE A 31 10.32 -16.08 -10.67
C ILE A 31 10.36 -14.65 -10.13
N THR A 32 9.65 -13.74 -10.80
CA THR A 32 9.37 -12.41 -10.26
C THR A 32 7.96 -12.38 -9.67
N VAL A 33 7.85 -11.90 -8.43
CA VAL A 33 6.60 -11.76 -7.70
C VAL A 33 6.42 -10.29 -7.37
N ASP A 34 5.31 -9.73 -7.81
CA ASP A 34 4.97 -8.32 -7.58
C ASP A 34 3.54 -8.18 -7.02
N ILE A 35 3.18 -6.99 -6.55
CA ILE A 35 1.79 -6.66 -6.22
C ILE A 35 0.94 -6.67 -7.48
N SER A 36 -0.23 -7.32 -7.40
CA SER A 36 -1.14 -7.37 -8.55
C SER A 36 -1.64 -6.00 -8.96
N THR A 37 -1.88 -5.80 -10.26
CA THR A 37 -2.47 -4.58 -10.82
C THR A 37 -3.82 -4.25 -10.19
N LYS A 38 -4.64 -5.26 -9.87
CA LYS A 38 -5.91 -5.09 -9.14
C LYS A 38 -5.69 -4.49 -7.75
N LYS A 39 -4.69 -4.96 -7.01
CA LYS A 39 -4.40 -4.47 -5.66
C LYS A 39 -3.73 -3.09 -5.71
N GLN A 40 -2.85 -2.84 -6.68
CA GLN A 40 -2.31 -1.52 -6.95
C GLN A 40 -3.43 -0.49 -7.26
N LYS A 41 -4.40 -0.85 -8.12
CA LYS A 41 -5.58 -0.01 -8.41
C LYS A 41 -6.38 0.27 -7.15
N LYS A 42 -6.60 -0.73 -6.29
CA LYS A 42 -7.29 -0.56 -5.01
C LYS A 42 -6.57 0.46 -4.11
N ILE A 43 -5.24 0.41 -4.01
CA ILE A 43 -4.45 1.38 -3.25
C ILE A 43 -4.60 2.79 -3.85
N LYS A 44 -4.44 2.95 -5.17
CA LYS A 44 -4.63 4.24 -5.86
C LYS A 44 -6.02 4.83 -5.62
N THR A 45 -7.07 4.01 -5.71
CA THR A 45 -8.45 4.42 -5.40
C THR A 45 -8.58 4.89 -3.96
N ARG A 46 -7.99 4.16 -2.99
CA ARG A 46 -8.02 4.54 -1.57
C ARG A 46 -7.32 5.86 -1.30
N ILE A 47 -6.17 6.13 -1.94
CA ILE A 47 -5.49 7.44 -1.87
C ILE A 47 -6.43 8.56 -2.35
N ILE A 48 -7.07 8.37 -3.52
CA ILE A 48 -8.01 9.36 -4.06
C ILE A 48 -9.17 9.58 -3.10
N GLN A 49 -9.78 8.51 -2.58
CA GLN A 49 -10.90 8.60 -1.63
C GLN A 49 -10.51 9.33 -0.33
N SER A 50 -9.31 9.10 0.18
CA SER A 50 -8.78 9.81 1.35
C SER A 50 -8.64 11.31 1.10
N ILE A 51 -8.15 11.71 -0.08
CA ILE A 51 -8.05 13.13 -0.49
C ILE A 51 -9.44 13.75 -0.69
N LEU A 52 -10.38 13.02 -1.29
CA LEU A 52 -11.75 13.50 -1.44
C LEU A 52 -12.45 13.66 -0.10
N ALA A 53 -12.20 12.77 0.86
CA ALA A 53 -12.68 12.92 2.23
C ALA A 53 -12.10 14.16 2.92
N TYR A 54 -10.78 14.35 2.81
CA TYR A 54 -10.10 15.54 3.29
C TYR A 54 -10.72 16.84 2.76
N SER A 55 -11.12 16.86 1.48
CA SER A 55 -11.72 18.07 0.88
C SER A 55 -13.03 18.52 1.51
N ARG A 56 -13.63 17.68 2.38
CA ARG A 56 -14.83 17.93 3.18
C ARG A 56 -14.48 18.21 4.64
N ASP A 57 -13.66 17.36 5.28
CA ASP A 57 -13.38 17.43 6.72
C ASP A 57 -12.16 18.30 7.10
N HIS A 58 -11.25 18.55 6.15
CA HIS A 58 -10.01 19.31 6.30
C HIS A 58 -9.11 18.80 7.45
N ASN A 59 -9.20 17.50 7.77
CA ASN A 59 -8.44 16.88 8.85
C ASN A 59 -7.08 16.35 8.35
N ASP A 60 -6.03 17.15 8.54
CA ASP A 60 -4.67 16.84 8.10
C ASP A 60 -4.14 15.54 8.77
N GLU A 61 -4.35 15.39 10.07
CA GLU A 61 -3.86 14.24 10.84
C GLU A 61 -4.46 12.94 10.30
N LEU A 62 -5.77 12.94 10.04
CA LEU A 62 -6.48 11.77 9.53
C LEU A 62 -6.05 11.43 8.09
N LEU A 63 -5.80 12.43 7.24
CA LEU A 63 -5.24 12.21 5.91
C LEU A 63 -3.84 11.57 5.98
N ILE A 64 -2.98 12.06 6.87
CA ILE A 64 -1.64 11.50 7.10
C ILE A 64 -1.75 10.05 7.60
N LYS A 65 -2.60 9.78 8.60
CA LYS A 65 -2.86 8.43 9.12
C LYS A 65 -3.34 7.48 8.02
N ARG A 66 -4.23 7.93 7.12
CA ARG A 66 -4.70 7.15 5.97
C ARG A 66 -3.57 6.80 4.99
N ILE A 67 -2.67 7.73 4.69
CA ILE A 67 -1.53 7.44 3.82
C ILE A 67 -0.53 6.50 4.51
N LYS A 68 -0.20 6.73 5.79
CA LYS A 68 0.60 5.79 6.62
C LYS A 68 0.05 4.37 6.58
N PHE A 69 -1.26 4.24 6.77
CA PHE A 69 -1.94 2.94 6.75
C PHE A 69 -1.82 2.22 5.40
N LEU A 70 -1.81 2.96 4.29
CA LEU A 70 -1.65 2.39 2.95
C LEU A 70 -0.21 2.06 2.59
N SER A 71 0.75 2.89 3.04
CA SER A 71 2.16 2.78 2.66
C SER A 71 3.00 1.94 3.60
N GLY A 72 2.55 1.71 4.84
CA GLY A 72 3.31 1.01 5.87
C GLY A 72 2.61 -0.23 6.42
N ASN A 73 3.01 -0.63 7.62
CA ASN A 73 2.55 -1.79 8.35
C ASN A 73 2.03 -1.42 9.72
N TYR A 74 1.18 -2.26 10.29
CA TYR A 74 0.54 -1.98 11.57
C TYR A 74 0.14 -3.28 12.27
N SER A 75 0.09 -3.23 13.58
CA SER A 75 -0.51 -4.28 14.40
C SER A 75 -2.03 -4.15 14.36
N VAL A 76 -2.71 -5.28 14.20
CA VAL A 76 -4.16 -5.35 14.31
C VAL A 76 -4.47 -5.61 15.77
N ASN A 77 -4.86 -4.57 16.51
CA ASN A 77 -5.39 -4.74 17.86
C ASN A 77 -6.79 -5.37 17.77
N LEU A 78 -6.87 -6.64 18.10
CA LEU A 78 -8.09 -7.42 18.08
C LEU A 78 -8.81 -7.23 19.42
N ASN A 79 -10.02 -6.66 19.37
CA ASN A 79 -10.86 -6.46 20.55
C ASN A 79 -11.74 -7.69 20.87
N ASN A 80 -11.53 -8.83 20.19
CA ASN A 80 -12.38 -10.00 20.31
C ASN A 80 -11.66 -11.09 21.12
N ASP A 81 -12.27 -11.54 22.21
CA ASP A 81 -11.69 -12.48 23.18
C ASP A 81 -11.18 -13.78 22.54
N LEU A 82 -11.91 -14.30 21.54
CA LEU A 82 -11.52 -15.53 20.83
C LEU A 82 -10.23 -15.38 20.01
N GLN A 83 -10.01 -14.23 19.35
CA GLN A 83 -8.80 -14.00 18.55
C GLN A 83 -7.62 -13.49 19.39
N LYS A 84 -7.92 -12.81 20.49
CA LYS A 84 -6.94 -12.46 21.51
C LYS A 84 -6.32 -13.72 22.09
N LYS A 85 -7.14 -14.74 22.39
CA LYS A 85 -6.70 -16.06 22.86
C LYS A 85 -5.71 -16.74 21.90
N TYR A 86 -5.99 -16.79 20.59
CA TYR A 86 -5.04 -17.35 19.60
C TYR A 86 -3.72 -16.57 19.51
N SER A 87 -3.79 -15.23 19.61
CA SER A 87 -2.59 -14.37 19.56
C SER A 87 -1.75 -14.46 20.85
N GLU A 88 -2.40 -14.71 21.99
CA GLU A 88 -1.75 -14.93 23.29
C GLU A 88 -1.15 -16.33 23.41
N GLU A 89 -1.81 -17.37 22.87
CA GLU A 89 -1.32 -18.77 22.88
C GLU A 89 -0.11 -19.00 21.97
N ASP A 90 -0.05 -18.34 20.80
CA ASP A 90 1.08 -18.42 19.84
C ASP A 90 2.07 -17.26 20.00
N GLY A 91 1.78 -16.30 20.89
CA GLY A 91 2.55 -15.06 21.07
C GLY A 91 2.61 -14.14 19.84
N SER A 92 1.87 -14.45 18.78
CA SER A 92 1.94 -13.76 17.49
C SER A 92 0.88 -12.66 17.36
N ILE A 93 1.33 -11.40 17.36
CA ILE A 93 0.45 -10.26 17.08
C ILE A 93 0.08 -10.27 15.60
N LEU A 94 -1.22 -10.26 15.29
CA LEU A 94 -1.70 -10.15 13.91
C LEU A 94 -1.22 -8.83 13.31
N LYS A 95 -0.55 -8.91 12.16
CA LYS A 95 0.03 -7.76 11.46
C LYS A 95 -0.62 -7.59 10.10
N GLY A 96 -0.91 -6.34 9.77
CA GLY A 96 -1.42 -5.92 8.47
C GLY A 96 -0.50 -4.89 7.84
N GLY A 97 -0.74 -4.60 6.57
CA GLY A 97 -0.04 -3.55 5.85
C GLY A 97 0.59 -4.03 4.55
N ILE A 98 1.41 -3.16 3.96
CA ILE A 98 1.92 -3.39 2.62
C ILE A 98 2.84 -4.60 2.53
N TYR A 99 3.72 -4.80 3.53
CA TYR A 99 4.60 -5.96 3.62
C TYR A 99 3.81 -7.20 4.03
N TYR A 100 3.12 -7.17 5.17
CA TYR A 100 2.46 -8.38 5.70
C TYR A 100 1.35 -8.92 4.79
N ASN A 101 0.64 -8.04 4.07
CA ASN A 101 -0.37 -8.49 3.11
C ASN A 101 0.24 -8.99 1.79
N ASN A 102 1.52 -8.69 1.49
CA ASN A 102 2.21 -9.08 0.26
C ASN A 102 3.69 -9.45 0.50
N LYS A 103 3.97 -10.32 1.48
CA LYS A 103 5.34 -10.61 1.95
C LYS A 103 6.27 -11.20 0.88
N PHE A 104 5.72 -11.83 -0.16
CA PHE A 104 6.48 -12.52 -1.19
C PHE A 104 6.93 -11.63 -2.35
N ILE A 105 6.61 -10.33 -2.35
CA ILE A 105 7.09 -9.41 -3.38
C ILE A 105 8.63 -9.39 -3.36
N ASN A 106 9.24 -9.58 -4.53
CA ASN A 106 10.69 -9.58 -4.71
C ASN A 106 11.18 -8.57 -5.77
N THR A 107 10.29 -7.67 -6.20
CA THR A 107 10.60 -6.55 -7.09
C THR A 107 9.85 -5.30 -6.62
N ASP A 108 10.40 -4.12 -6.87
CA ASP A 108 9.80 -2.86 -6.47
C ASP A 108 8.95 -2.21 -7.57
N ALA A 109 8.90 -2.79 -8.77
CA ALA A 109 8.37 -2.14 -9.97
C ALA A 109 6.97 -1.53 -9.76
N ASN A 110 5.96 -2.31 -9.35
CA ASN A 110 4.62 -1.78 -9.12
C ASN A 110 4.50 -0.93 -7.84
N LEU A 111 5.34 -1.15 -6.83
CA LEU A 111 5.39 -0.31 -5.62
C LEU A 111 5.92 1.09 -5.94
N SER A 112 6.96 1.20 -6.77
CA SER A 112 7.52 2.45 -7.25
C SER A 112 6.49 3.28 -8.02
N THR A 113 5.60 2.65 -8.80
CA THR A 113 4.51 3.38 -9.45
C THR A 113 3.49 3.98 -8.46
N LEU A 114 3.34 3.44 -7.24
CA LEU A 114 2.48 4.01 -6.21
C LEU A 114 3.09 5.29 -5.63
N ASN A 115 4.41 5.30 -5.42
CA ASN A 115 5.17 6.50 -5.04
C ASN A 115 5.03 7.60 -6.10
N ASP A 116 5.20 7.25 -7.38
CA ASP A 116 5.05 8.21 -8.46
C ASP A 116 3.61 8.72 -8.58
N PHE A 117 2.64 7.84 -8.37
CA PHE A 117 1.23 8.20 -8.41
C PHE A 117 0.90 9.24 -7.34
N ILE A 118 1.29 9.03 -6.08
CA ILE A 118 0.99 9.99 -5.01
C ILE A 118 1.70 11.33 -5.23
N LYS A 119 2.96 11.32 -5.70
CA LYS A 119 3.71 12.54 -6.08
C LYS A 119 2.98 13.31 -7.18
N LYS A 120 2.68 12.65 -8.30
CA LYS A 120 1.97 13.27 -9.44
C LYS A 120 0.59 13.79 -9.04
N LEU A 121 -0.11 13.06 -8.18
CA LEU A 121 -1.43 13.46 -7.69
C LEU A 121 -1.36 14.71 -6.83
N LEU A 122 -0.47 14.78 -5.83
CA LEU A 122 -0.39 15.88 -4.87
C LEU A 122 0.11 17.20 -5.48
N PHE A 123 0.86 17.13 -6.59
CA PHE A 123 1.32 18.32 -7.32
C PHE A 123 0.54 18.59 -8.62
N CYS A 124 -0.59 17.89 -8.82
CA CYS A 124 -1.47 18.11 -9.95
C CYS A 124 -2.13 19.50 -9.88
N LYS A 125 -2.05 20.26 -10.98
CA LYS A 125 -2.69 21.59 -11.13
C LYS A 125 -4.00 21.55 -11.94
N LYS A 126 -4.51 20.36 -12.27
CA LYS A 126 -5.76 20.23 -13.05
C LYS A 126 -6.94 20.81 -12.28
N LYS A 127 -7.90 21.43 -13.00
CA LYS A 127 -9.11 22.05 -12.42
C LYS A 127 -10.32 21.10 -12.31
N ASN A 128 -10.10 19.78 -12.42
CA ASN A 128 -11.15 18.77 -12.20
C ASN A 128 -11.40 18.54 -10.70
N SER A 129 -12.40 17.72 -10.35
CA SER A 129 -12.81 17.49 -8.95
C SER A 129 -11.66 17.05 -8.04
N ILE A 130 -10.86 16.08 -8.48
CA ILE A 130 -9.70 15.57 -7.74
C ILE A 130 -8.62 16.65 -7.61
N GLY A 131 -8.30 17.37 -8.68
CA GLY A 131 -7.29 18.42 -8.66
C GLY A 131 -7.67 19.58 -7.72
N ARG A 132 -8.95 19.97 -7.68
CA ARG A 132 -9.46 20.94 -6.69
C ARG A 132 -9.36 20.42 -5.26
N ALA A 133 -9.68 19.14 -5.03
CA ALA A 133 -9.54 18.52 -3.71
C ALA A 133 -8.09 18.52 -3.22
N VAL A 134 -7.14 18.15 -4.09
CA VAL A 134 -5.71 18.21 -3.80
C VAL A 134 -5.27 19.65 -3.48
N GLN A 135 -5.77 20.64 -4.24
CA GLN A 135 -5.41 22.04 -4.07
C GLN A 135 -5.78 22.60 -2.68
N LYS A 136 -6.77 22.03 -2.01
CA LYS A 136 -7.13 22.39 -0.63
C LYS A 136 -6.13 21.90 0.42
N ILE A 137 -5.30 20.91 0.11
CA ILE A 137 -4.32 20.37 1.07
C ILE A 137 -3.16 21.37 1.22
N PRO A 138 -2.80 21.80 2.44
CA PRO A 138 -1.65 22.64 2.70
C PRO A 138 -0.35 22.04 2.15
N ILE A 139 0.55 22.89 1.67
CA ILE A 139 1.84 22.43 1.11
C ILE A 139 2.69 21.66 2.14
N SER A 140 2.61 22.05 3.42
CA SER A 140 3.24 21.33 4.54
C SER A 140 2.72 19.90 4.65
N THR A 141 1.39 19.73 4.67
CA THR A 141 0.75 18.41 4.69
C THR A 141 1.15 17.60 3.46
N ARG A 142 1.15 18.18 2.25
CA ARG A 142 1.60 17.45 1.04
C ARG A 142 3.04 16.95 1.13
N ARG A 143 3.94 17.75 1.70
CA ARG A 143 5.35 17.35 1.94
C ARG A 143 5.45 16.16 2.89
N ILE A 144 4.60 16.12 3.92
CA ILE A 144 4.49 14.96 4.80
C ILE A 144 3.96 13.76 4.02
N LEU A 145 2.89 13.90 3.23
CA LEU A 145 2.31 12.78 2.49
C LEU A 145 3.30 12.13 1.50
N ILE A 146 4.11 12.94 0.78
CA ILE A 146 5.10 12.39 -0.17
C ILE A 146 6.33 11.75 0.47
N SER A 147 6.60 12.00 1.77
CA SER A 147 7.70 11.33 2.47
C SER A 147 7.39 9.86 2.76
N HIS A 148 6.12 9.46 2.65
CA HIS A 148 5.69 8.08 2.81
C HIS A 148 5.99 7.31 1.52
N CYS A 149 6.77 6.24 1.65
CA CYS A 149 7.28 5.46 0.53
C CYS A 149 6.75 4.03 0.59
N PHE A 150 6.02 3.60 -0.43
CA PHE A 150 5.47 2.23 -0.55
C PHE A 150 6.59 1.19 -0.71
N VAL A 151 7.68 1.54 -1.41
CA VAL A 151 8.86 0.67 -1.57
C VAL A 151 9.52 0.43 -0.21
N SER A 152 9.94 1.50 0.48
CA SER A 152 10.57 1.37 1.80
C SER A 152 9.61 0.78 2.83
N GLY A 153 8.32 1.13 2.78
CA GLY A 153 7.30 0.55 3.66
C GLY A 153 7.13 -0.95 3.49
N HIS A 154 7.39 -1.48 2.29
CA HIS A 154 7.43 -2.92 2.04
C HIS A 154 8.77 -3.53 2.44
N PHE A 155 9.87 -3.16 1.79
CA PHE A 155 11.16 -3.84 1.95
C PHE A 155 11.81 -3.62 3.33
N ASN A 156 11.53 -2.49 3.99
CA ASN A 156 12.01 -2.23 5.34
C ASN A 156 10.94 -2.48 6.40
N ALA A 157 9.78 -3.03 6.00
CA ALA A 157 8.64 -3.32 6.87
C ALA A 157 8.27 -2.16 7.83
N ILE A 158 8.29 -0.90 7.36
CA ILE A 158 8.07 0.29 8.20
C ILE A 158 6.72 0.18 8.94
N PHE A 159 6.74 0.35 10.26
CA PHE A 159 5.58 0.23 11.14
C PHE A 159 5.01 1.58 11.57
N HIS A 160 3.70 1.59 11.75
CA HIS A 160 2.94 2.69 12.32
C HIS A 160 1.95 2.15 13.35
N ASP A 161 1.92 2.81 14.50
CA ASP A 161 0.97 2.48 15.55
C ASP A 161 -0.38 3.14 15.28
N PHE A 162 -1.43 2.34 15.39
CA PHE A 162 -2.81 2.79 15.29
C PHE A 162 -3.61 2.20 16.45
N THR A 163 -4.39 3.05 17.11
CA THR A 163 -5.41 2.58 18.05
C THR A 163 -6.57 1.92 17.29
N SER A 164 -7.40 1.15 18.00
CA SER A 164 -8.63 0.59 17.41
C SER A 164 -9.58 1.70 16.91
N SER A 165 -9.54 2.89 17.53
CA SER A 165 -10.27 4.07 17.06
C SER A 165 -9.71 4.61 15.74
N ASP A 166 -8.38 4.73 15.64
CA ASP A 166 -7.71 5.17 14.41
C ASP A 166 -8.07 4.26 13.23
N ILE A 167 -7.99 2.94 13.42
CA ILE A 167 -8.32 1.98 12.35
C ILE A 167 -9.78 2.15 11.89
N LYS A 168 -10.72 2.37 12.82
CA LYS A 168 -12.12 2.64 12.48
C LYS A 168 -12.24 3.92 11.65
N GLU A 169 -11.61 5.01 12.07
CA GLU A 169 -11.69 6.32 11.43
C GLU A 169 -11.01 6.36 10.04
N ILE A 170 -9.84 5.74 9.92
CA ILE A 170 -9.10 5.58 8.67
C ILE A 170 -9.99 4.92 7.62
N ASN A 171 -10.64 3.81 7.99
CA ASN A 171 -11.42 2.99 7.07
C ASN A 171 -12.77 3.60 6.65
N LYS A 172 -13.31 4.60 7.35
CA LYS A 172 -14.62 5.21 7.04
C LYS A 172 -14.74 5.72 5.60
N CYS A 173 -13.64 6.22 5.03
CA CYS A 173 -13.66 6.78 3.67
C CYS A 173 -13.60 5.74 2.53
N TRP A 174 -13.46 4.44 2.86
CA TRP A 174 -13.35 3.35 1.88
C TRP A 174 -14.44 2.28 2.02
N ARG A 175 -15.42 2.53 2.90
CA ARG A 175 -16.63 1.71 3.02
C ARG A 175 -17.64 2.08 1.97
#